data_AF-A0A925JW26-F1
#
_entry.id   AF-A0A925JW26-F1
#
_cell.length_a   1.000
_cell.length_b   1.000
_cell.length_c   1.000
_cell.angle_alpha   90.00
_cell.angle_beta   90.00
_cell.angle_gamma   90.00
#
_symmetry.space_group_name_H-M   'P 1'
#
loop_
_entity.id
_entity.type
_entity.pdbx_description
1 polymer ?
#
loop_
_entity_poly.entity_id
_entity_poly.type
_entity_poly.pdbx_seq_one_letter_code
_entity_poly.pdbx_strand_id
1 'polypeptide(L)'
;MTQTDEQLVAGCRRGEESAWEALVRRYQRLIYAVPRRAGLDEDAASEIFQEVFTTLLESIESIEQPSRLQAWLVTTAKRKTWRAINRTKATRPFATDDNDEHSEMYDLADERVLPDEALAKLEEQHTVRAALGELEERCRKLLQMLFYQTEPPPYSEIAAALGTSEGSIGPTRARCLKKLLDALRKNGEWRMESGE
;
A
#
# COMPACT_ATOMS: atom_id res chain seq x y z
N MET A 1 16.17 -5.15 9.43
CA MET A 1 15.90 -5.48 8.02
C MET A 1 14.40 -5.64 7.92
N THR A 2 13.75 -4.91 7.03
CA THR A 2 12.33 -5.09 6.70
C THR A 2 12.16 -6.44 6.00
N GLN A 3 11.13 -7.20 6.39
CA GLN A 3 10.84 -8.51 5.80
C GLN A 3 10.16 -8.33 4.44
N THR A 4 10.47 -9.19 3.47
CA THR A 4 9.74 -9.23 2.20
C THR A 4 8.36 -9.83 2.39
N ASP A 5 7.46 -9.68 1.41
CA ASP A 5 6.10 -10.22 1.52
C ASP A 5 6.12 -11.76 1.52
N GLU A 6 7.07 -12.38 0.82
CA GLU A 6 7.32 -13.82 0.91
C GLU A 6 7.69 -14.26 2.33
N GLN A 7 8.57 -13.49 3.00
CA GLN A 7 8.99 -13.78 4.36
C GLN A 7 7.84 -13.61 5.35
N LEU A 8 7.05 -12.56 5.20
CA LEU A 8 5.87 -12.29 6.02
C LEU A 8 4.81 -13.38 5.85
N VAL A 9 4.45 -13.73 4.61
CA VAL A 9 3.49 -14.80 4.33
C VAL A 9 3.98 -16.13 4.88
N ALA A 10 5.26 -16.45 4.69
CA ALA A 10 5.84 -17.67 5.26
C ALA A 10 5.79 -17.69 6.79
N GLY A 11 6.01 -16.55 7.47
CA GLY A 11 5.86 -16.42 8.92
C GLY A 11 4.41 -16.59 9.37
N CYS A 12 3.46 -15.98 8.66
CA CYS A 12 2.04 -16.11 8.93
C CYS A 12 1.55 -17.57 8.84
N ARG A 13 2.01 -18.34 7.84
CA ARG A 13 1.72 -19.78 7.70
C ARG A 13 2.27 -20.63 8.84
N ARG A 14 3.39 -20.19 9.44
CA ARG A 14 3.94 -20.83 10.64
C ARG A 14 3.23 -20.41 11.94
N GLY A 15 2.23 -19.54 11.86
CA GLY A 15 1.52 -19.01 13.02
C GLY A 15 2.30 -17.94 13.80
N GLU A 16 3.29 -17.29 13.18
CA GLU A 16 4.08 -16.25 13.84
C GLU A 16 3.26 -14.95 13.98
N GLU A 17 2.89 -14.60 15.21
CA GLU A 17 2.14 -13.37 15.51
C GLU A 17 2.89 -12.10 15.03
N SER A 18 4.20 -12.07 15.18
CA SER A 18 5.02 -10.93 14.73
C SER A 18 4.98 -10.72 13.20
N ALA A 19 4.79 -11.79 12.43
CA ALA A 19 4.61 -11.70 10.98
C ALA A 19 3.24 -11.09 10.63
N TRP A 20 2.17 -11.51 11.32
CA TRP A 20 0.84 -10.93 11.18
C TRP A 20 0.81 -9.44 11.52
N GLU A 21 1.41 -9.06 12.65
CA GLU A 21 1.50 -7.65 13.01
C GLU A 21 2.26 -6.82 11.97
N ALA A 22 3.34 -7.36 11.42
CA ALA A 22 4.12 -6.67 10.39
C ALA A 22 3.32 -6.53 9.09
N LEU A 23 2.54 -7.55 8.71
CA LEU A 23 1.62 -7.53 7.56
C LEU A 23 0.53 -6.46 7.74
N VAL A 24 -0.13 -6.44 8.91
CA VAL A 24 -1.13 -5.41 9.25
C VAL A 24 -0.50 -4.02 9.20
N ARG A 25 0.65 -3.83 9.86
CA ARG A 25 1.34 -2.53 9.88
C ARG A 25 1.69 -2.05 8.48
N ARG A 26 2.11 -2.96 7.59
CA ARG A 26 2.49 -2.66 6.21
C ARG A 26 1.29 -2.25 5.37
N TYR A 27 0.19 -2.99 5.41
CA TYR A 27 -0.91 -2.81 4.44
C TYR A 27 -2.12 -2.06 4.97
N GLN A 28 -2.24 -1.79 6.26
CA GLN A 28 -3.39 -1.06 6.82
C GLN A 28 -3.68 0.23 6.06
N ARG A 29 -2.67 1.07 5.81
CA ARG A 29 -2.87 2.36 5.14
C ARG A 29 -3.34 2.21 3.70
N LEU A 30 -2.87 1.18 3.00
CA LEU A 30 -3.28 0.89 1.63
C LEU A 30 -4.73 0.45 1.60
N ILE A 31 -5.08 -0.52 2.46
CA ILE A 31 -6.43 -1.10 2.51
C ILE A 31 -7.46 -0.04 2.96
N TYR A 32 -7.16 0.77 3.98
CA TYR A 32 -8.03 1.88 4.39
C TYR A 32 -8.18 2.95 3.31
N ALA A 33 -7.15 3.22 2.51
CA ALA A 33 -7.22 4.27 1.50
C ALA A 33 -8.18 3.93 0.34
N VAL A 34 -8.42 2.64 0.05
CA VAL A 34 -9.34 2.21 -1.02
C VAL A 34 -10.79 2.68 -0.78
N PRO A 35 -11.47 2.28 0.31
CA PRO A 35 -12.85 2.71 0.58
C PRO A 35 -12.96 4.22 0.84
N ARG A 36 -11.95 4.82 1.48
CA ARG A 36 -11.96 6.27 1.76
C ARG A 36 -11.86 7.09 0.47
N ARG A 37 -11.08 6.65 -0.53
CA ARG A 37 -11.06 7.29 -1.86
C ARG A 37 -12.35 7.06 -2.66
N ALA A 38 -13.06 5.96 -2.40
CA ALA A 38 -14.38 5.71 -2.96
C ALA A 38 -15.51 6.51 -2.26
N GLY A 39 -15.19 7.32 -1.24
CA GLY A 39 -16.12 8.21 -0.56
C GLY A 39 -16.90 7.56 0.60
N LEU A 40 -16.55 6.34 1.01
CA LEU A 40 -17.09 5.72 2.23
C LEU A 40 -16.51 6.38 3.47
N ASP A 41 -17.26 6.40 4.57
CA ASP A 41 -16.84 6.94 5.86
C ASP A 41 -15.83 6.04 6.60
N GLU A 42 -15.44 6.45 7.80
CA GLU A 42 -14.43 5.74 8.60
C GLU A 42 -14.94 4.40 9.14
N ASP A 43 -16.23 4.33 9.50
CA ASP A 43 -16.84 3.13 10.05
C ASP A 43 -16.93 2.04 8.96
N ALA A 44 -17.42 2.40 7.77
CA ALA A 44 -17.46 1.50 6.62
C ALA A 44 -16.05 1.08 6.17
N ALA A 45 -15.06 1.98 6.22
CA ALA A 45 -13.68 1.63 5.91
C ALA A 45 -13.08 0.65 6.92
N SER A 46 -13.44 0.78 8.20
CA SER A 46 -13.01 -0.12 9.27
C SER A 46 -13.59 -1.53 9.10
N GLU A 47 -14.88 -1.63 8.75
CA GLU A 47 -15.55 -2.90 8.43
C GLU A 47 -14.88 -3.59 7.22
N ILE A 48 -14.64 -2.84 6.14
CA ILE A 48 -13.94 -3.36 4.95
C ILE A 48 -12.53 -3.82 5.29
N PHE A 49 -11.79 -3.06 6.10
CA PHE A 49 -10.47 -3.46 6.56
C PHE A 49 -10.50 -4.81 7.30
N GLN A 50 -11.45 -4.99 8.21
CA GLN A 50 -11.64 -6.25 8.95
C GLN A 50 -11.97 -7.40 8.01
N GLU A 51 -12.89 -7.20 7.07
CA GLU A 51 -13.25 -8.22 6.08
C GLU A 51 -12.07 -8.63 5.19
N VAL A 52 -11.26 -7.66 4.74
CA VAL A 52 -10.08 -7.92 3.91
C VAL A 52 -9.05 -8.75 4.68
N PHE A 53 -8.75 -8.39 5.94
CA PHE A 53 -7.79 -9.15 6.75
C PHE A 53 -8.32 -10.52 7.19
N THR A 54 -9.63 -10.65 7.40
CA THR A 54 -10.27 -11.95 7.67
C THR A 54 -10.14 -12.86 6.44
N THR A 55 -10.44 -12.33 5.25
CA THR A 55 -10.25 -13.05 3.99
C THR A 55 -8.78 -13.44 3.78
N LEU A 56 -7.84 -12.55 4.14
CA LEU A 56 -6.40 -12.87 4.08
C LEU A 56 -6.04 -14.01 5.02
N LEU A 57 -6.54 -13.99 6.26
CA LEU A 57 -6.30 -15.04 7.25
C LEU A 57 -6.78 -16.41 6.77
N GLU A 58 -7.98 -16.46 6.20
CA GLU A 58 -8.57 -17.68 5.65
C GLU A 58 -7.84 -18.20 4.40
N SER A 59 -7.27 -17.30 3.60
CA SER A 59 -6.61 -17.64 2.34
C SER A 59 -5.09 -17.74 2.41
N ILE A 60 -4.46 -17.46 3.55
CA ILE A 60 -2.99 -17.33 3.65
C ILE A 60 -2.23 -18.59 3.17
N GLU A 61 -2.81 -19.77 3.41
CA GLU A 61 -2.25 -21.05 2.97
C GLU A 61 -2.33 -21.24 1.45
N SER A 62 -3.34 -20.67 0.78
CA SER A 62 -3.55 -20.81 -0.66
C SER A 62 -2.83 -19.75 -1.52
N ILE A 63 -2.16 -18.77 -0.91
CA ILE A 63 -1.41 -17.72 -1.65
C ILE A 63 -0.13 -18.30 -2.29
N GLU A 64 -0.22 -18.74 -3.55
CA GLU A 64 0.94 -19.32 -4.25
C GLU A 64 2.02 -18.29 -4.61
N GLN A 65 1.64 -17.02 -4.83
CA GLN A 65 2.53 -15.95 -5.25
C GLN A 65 2.52 -14.79 -4.24
N PRO A 66 3.26 -14.89 -3.11
CA PRO A 66 3.32 -13.82 -2.10
C PRO A 66 3.83 -12.48 -2.64
N SER A 67 4.63 -12.50 -3.71
CA SER A 67 5.08 -11.28 -4.41
C SER A 67 3.95 -10.47 -5.04
N ARG A 68 2.74 -11.03 -5.16
CA ARG A 68 1.54 -10.34 -5.67
C ARG A 68 0.54 -10.00 -4.55
N LEU A 69 0.96 -10.12 -3.29
CA LEU A 69 0.09 -9.90 -2.14
C LEU A 69 -0.50 -8.48 -2.13
N GLN A 70 0.29 -7.47 -2.49
CA GLN A 70 -0.18 -6.09 -2.59
C GLN A 70 -1.37 -5.96 -3.56
N ALA A 71 -1.19 -6.42 -4.80
CA ALA A 71 -2.24 -6.38 -5.82
C ALA A 71 -3.49 -7.21 -5.41
N TRP A 72 -3.28 -8.35 -4.75
CA TRP A 72 -4.37 -9.17 -4.22
C TRP A 72 -5.16 -8.42 -3.13
N LEU A 73 -4.49 -7.80 -2.16
CA LEU A 73 -5.13 -7.05 -1.08
C LEU A 73 -5.94 -5.88 -1.63
N VAL A 74 -5.39 -5.17 -2.62
CA VAL A 74 -6.04 -4.05 -3.28
C VAL A 74 -7.28 -4.49 -4.05
N THR A 75 -7.17 -5.60 -4.80
CA THR A 75 -8.32 -6.18 -5.52
C THR A 75 -9.42 -6.61 -4.56
N THR A 76 -9.07 -7.27 -3.46
CA THR A 76 -10.01 -7.69 -2.42
C THR A 76 -10.67 -6.46 -1.78
N ALA A 77 -9.91 -5.44 -1.39
CA ALA A 77 -10.45 -4.20 -0.84
C ALA A 77 -11.40 -3.48 -1.81
N LYS A 78 -11.06 -3.40 -3.10
CA LYS A 78 -11.92 -2.81 -4.16
C LYS A 78 -13.26 -3.57 -4.25
N ARG A 79 -13.21 -4.90 -4.28
CA ARG A 79 -14.42 -5.76 -4.32
C ARG A 79 -15.30 -5.58 -3.09
N LYS A 80 -14.72 -5.56 -1.89
CA LYS A 80 -15.48 -5.35 -0.64
C LYS A 80 -16.10 -3.93 -0.59
N THR A 81 -15.34 -2.92 -1.02
CA THR A 81 -15.83 -1.54 -1.18
C THR A 81 -17.03 -1.45 -2.14
N TRP A 82 -16.94 -2.11 -3.30
CA TRP A 82 -18.03 -2.15 -4.27
C TRP A 82 -19.30 -2.79 -3.69
N ARG A 83 -19.15 -3.92 -2.98
CA ARG A 83 -20.29 -4.57 -2.31
C ARG A 83 -20.93 -3.66 -1.26
N ALA A 84 -20.14 -2.97 -0.45
CA ALA A 84 -20.65 -2.03 0.55
C ALA A 84 -21.44 -0.87 -0.09
N ILE A 85 -20.91 -0.28 -1.17
CA ILE A 85 -21.59 0.79 -1.92
C ILE A 85 -22.93 0.30 -2.50
N ASN A 86 -22.96 -0.91 -3.06
CA ASN A 86 -24.18 -1.45 -3.67
C ASN A 86 -25.21 -1.92 -2.64
N ARG A 87 -24.79 -2.42 -1.47
CA ARG A 87 -25.70 -2.73 -0.36
C ARG A 87 -26.47 -1.49 0.10
N THR A 88 -25.80 -0.34 0.18
CA THR A 88 -26.43 0.95 0.51
C THR A 88 -27.35 1.48 -0.61
N LYS A 89 -27.17 1.03 -1.86
CA LYS A 89 -28.07 1.35 -2.98
C LYS A 89 -29.28 0.42 -3.04
N ALA A 90 -29.11 -0.85 -2.69
CA ALA A 90 -30.16 -1.88 -2.69
C ALA A 90 -31.19 -1.71 -1.55
N THR A 91 -30.91 -0.86 -0.55
CA THR A 91 -31.93 -0.34 0.38
C THR A 91 -32.90 0.64 -0.29
N ARG A 92 -32.76 0.94 -1.59
CA ARG A 92 -33.85 1.37 -2.46
C ARG A 92 -34.44 0.13 -3.15
N PRO A 93 -35.76 -0.12 -3.07
CA PRO A 93 -36.33 -1.43 -3.38
C PRO A 93 -36.26 -1.71 -4.88
N PHE A 94 -35.28 -2.50 -5.31
CA PHE A 94 -35.36 -3.46 -6.41
C PHE A 94 -34.26 -4.53 -6.23
N ALA A 95 -34.70 -5.78 -6.21
CA ALA A 95 -33.95 -6.99 -5.86
C ALA A 95 -32.98 -7.47 -6.96
N THR A 96 -31.96 -8.25 -6.56
CA THR A 96 -31.77 -9.67 -6.97
C THR A 96 -30.66 -10.35 -6.16
N ASP A 97 -31.04 -11.52 -5.63
CA ASP A 97 -30.34 -12.72 -5.11
C ASP A 97 -28.93 -12.68 -4.48
N ASP A 98 -28.92 -13.12 -3.22
CA ASP A 98 -27.83 -13.85 -2.56
C ASP A 98 -27.69 -15.25 -3.19
N ASN A 99 -26.47 -15.61 -3.60
CA ASN A 99 -25.83 -16.91 -3.40
C ASN A 99 -24.58 -17.01 -4.29
N ASP A 100 -23.40 -16.77 -3.72
CA ASP A 100 -22.19 -17.54 -4.08
C ASP A 100 -21.05 -17.22 -3.12
N GLU A 101 -20.90 -18.06 -2.09
CA GLU A 101 -19.84 -17.93 -1.07
C GLU A 101 -18.55 -18.69 -1.44
N HIS A 102 -18.48 -19.39 -2.57
CA HIS A 102 -17.25 -20.14 -2.95
C HIS A 102 -16.91 -20.23 -4.45
N SER A 103 -17.53 -19.40 -5.28
CA SER A 103 -17.16 -19.15 -6.68
C SER A 103 -17.37 -17.64 -6.85
N GLU A 104 -16.44 -16.78 -7.24
CA GLU A 104 -15.87 -16.71 -8.57
C GLU A 104 -14.57 -15.90 -8.48
N MET A 105 -13.48 -16.57 -8.83
CA MET A 105 -12.34 -15.90 -9.43
C MET A 105 -12.85 -15.34 -10.77
N TYR A 106 -12.84 -14.01 -10.90
CA TYR A 106 -13.27 -13.22 -12.07
C TYR A 106 -14.75 -12.86 -12.14
N ASP A 107 -15.17 -11.92 -11.28
CA ASP A 107 -16.05 -10.86 -11.78
C ASP A 107 -15.46 -9.49 -11.46
N LEU A 108 -15.46 -8.65 -12.49
CA LEU A 108 -14.81 -7.34 -12.53
C LEU A 108 -15.61 -6.41 -11.63
N ALA A 109 -15.07 -6.10 -10.45
CA ALA A 109 -15.59 -5.02 -9.62
C ALA A 109 -15.71 -3.77 -10.50
N ASP A 110 -16.94 -3.26 -10.65
CA ASP A 110 -17.29 -2.10 -11.46
C ASP A 110 -16.19 -1.03 -11.40
N GLU A 111 -15.60 -0.72 -12.56
CA GLU A 111 -14.51 0.26 -12.74
C GLU A 111 -14.85 1.63 -12.11
N ARG A 112 -16.13 1.88 -11.82
CA ARG A 112 -16.66 3.14 -11.30
C ARG A 112 -16.43 3.37 -9.81
N VAL A 113 -16.05 2.37 -9.01
CA VAL A 113 -15.82 2.56 -7.55
C VAL A 113 -14.51 3.29 -7.29
N LEU A 114 -13.46 2.89 -8.02
CA LEU A 114 -12.21 3.61 -8.06
C LEU A 114 -11.59 3.36 -9.44
N PRO A 115 -11.33 4.42 -10.24
CA PRO A 115 -10.66 4.25 -11.52
C PRO A 115 -9.32 3.54 -11.33
N ASP A 116 -8.98 2.64 -12.26
CA ASP A 116 -7.77 1.82 -12.14
C ASP A 116 -6.50 2.67 -12.06
N GLU A 117 -6.48 3.86 -12.70
CA GLU A 117 -5.39 4.83 -12.57
C GLU A 117 -5.22 5.35 -11.13
N ALA A 118 -6.32 5.63 -10.43
CA ALA A 118 -6.29 6.10 -9.05
C ALA A 118 -5.83 5.00 -8.08
N LEU A 119 -6.10 3.75 -8.44
CA LEU A 119 -5.67 2.55 -7.71
C LEU A 119 -4.18 2.28 -7.93
N ALA A 120 -3.72 2.28 -9.18
CA ALA A 120 -2.31 2.15 -9.53
C ALA A 120 -1.46 3.21 -8.83
N LYS A 121 -1.94 4.46 -8.78
CA LYS A 121 -1.28 5.54 -8.03
C LYS A 121 -1.23 5.28 -6.52
N LEU A 122 -2.25 4.65 -5.96
CA LEU A 122 -2.27 4.31 -4.53
C LEU A 122 -1.26 3.20 -4.21
N GLU A 123 -1.19 2.18 -5.07
CA GLU A 123 -0.20 1.11 -5.01
C GLU A 123 1.22 1.67 -5.13
N GLU A 124 1.49 2.51 -6.14
CA GLU A 124 2.78 3.17 -6.32
C GLU A 124 3.19 3.98 -5.08
N GLN A 125 2.28 4.78 -4.55
CA GLN A 125 2.51 5.57 -3.32
C GLN A 125 2.81 4.69 -2.11
N HIS A 126 2.16 3.53 -2.00
CA HIS A 126 2.43 2.57 -0.94
C HIS A 126 3.82 1.95 -1.09
N THR A 127 4.18 1.49 -2.28
CA THR A 127 5.50 0.91 -2.59
C THR A 127 6.63 1.91 -2.31
N VAL A 128 6.49 3.16 -2.72
CA VAL A 128 7.49 4.24 -2.44
C VAL A 128 7.60 4.51 -0.94
N ARG A 129 6.48 4.57 -0.21
CA ARG A 129 6.50 4.78 1.25
C ARG A 129 7.14 3.61 1.98
N ALA A 130 6.86 2.38 1.58
CA ALA A 130 7.49 1.20 2.15
C ALA A 130 9.01 1.24 1.95
N ALA A 131 9.48 1.52 0.72
CA ALA A 131 10.89 1.65 0.42
C ALA A 131 11.58 2.79 1.19
N LEU A 132 10.94 3.96 1.31
CA LEU A 132 11.44 5.05 2.17
C LEU A 132 11.56 4.63 3.65
N GLY A 133 10.68 3.74 4.13
CA GLY A 133 10.76 3.16 5.46
C GLY A 133 12.03 2.34 5.69
N GLU A 134 12.61 1.74 4.66
CA GLU A 134 13.83 0.92 4.76
C GLU A 134 15.12 1.74 4.84
N LEU A 135 15.08 3.00 4.41
CA LEU A 135 16.23 3.87 4.40
C LEU A 135 16.67 4.22 5.83
N GLU A 136 17.98 4.43 6.00
CA GLU A 136 18.50 4.99 7.25
C GLU A 136 17.89 6.36 7.55
N GLU A 137 17.75 6.67 8.84
CA GLU A 137 17.03 7.86 9.33
C GLU A 137 17.46 9.16 8.62
N ARG A 138 18.77 9.33 8.42
CA ARG A 138 19.33 10.51 7.75
C ARG A 138 18.84 10.65 6.31
N CYS A 139 18.84 9.56 5.53
CA CYS A 139 18.34 9.60 4.16
C CYS A 139 16.82 9.80 4.11
N ARG A 140 16.08 9.14 5.01
CA ARG A 140 14.63 9.29 5.09
C ARG A 140 14.23 10.73 5.38
N LYS A 141 14.82 11.34 6.42
CA LYS A 141 14.59 12.75 6.78
C LYS A 141 14.94 13.70 5.65
N LEU A 142 16.10 13.53 5.02
CA LEU A 142 16.51 14.37 3.89
C LEU A 142 15.47 14.33 2.75
N LEU A 143 15.05 13.14 2.32
CA LEU A 143 14.08 13.00 1.24
C LEU A 143 12.69 13.54 1.63
N GLN A 144 12.26 13.35 2.89
CA GLN A 144 11.01 13.93 3.37
C GLN A 144 11.04 15.46 3.33
N MET A 145 12.09 16.10 3.85
CA MET A 145 12.22 17.56 3.82
C MET A 145 12.21 18.12 2.39
N LEU A 146 12.82 17.40 1.44
CA LEU A 146 12.90 17.82 0.04
C LEU A 146 11.61 17.63 -0.76
N PHE A 147 10.79 16.63 -0.44
CA PHE A 147 9.70 16.18 -1.33
C PHE A 147 8.32 16.10 -0.70
N TYR A 148 8.17 16.22 0.63
CA TYR A 148 6.86 16.13 1.29
C TYR A 148 6.16 17.48 1.42
N GLN A 149 6.84 18.55 1.05
CA GLN A 149 6.32 19.92 1.09
C GLN A 149 6.21 20.44 -0.34
N THR A 150 5.15 21.21 -0.61
CA THR A 150 4.98 21.90 -1.89
C THR A 150 6.12 22.89 -2.13
N GLU A 151 6.57 23.55 -1.07
CA GLU A 151 7.73 24.44 -1.08
C GLU A 151 8.79 23.88 -0.12
N PRO A 152 9.86 23.24 -0.63
CA PRO A 152 10.88 22.66 0.22
C PRO A 152 11.75 23.76 0.85
N PRO A 153 12.21 23.59 2.10
CA PRO A 153 13.09 24.53 2.77
C PRO A 153 14.43 24.65 2.02
N PRO A 154 15.12 25.80 2.15
CA PRO A 154 16.42 26.00 1.53
C PRO A 154 17.45 24.99 2.08
N TYR A 155 18.49 24.71 1.28
CA TYR A 155 19.51 23.72 1.65
C TYR A 155 20.24 24.06 2.96
N SER A 156 20.37 25.34 3.29
CA SER A 156 20.91 25.80 4.57
C SER A 156 20.10 25.29 5.78
N GLU A 157 18.77 25.36 5.73
CA GLU A 157 17.87 24.87 6.79
C GLU A 157 17.88 23.33 6.86
N ILE A 158 17.90 22.66 5.71
CA ILE A 158 18.01 21.20 5.65
C ILE A 158 19.35 20.75 6.26
N ALA A 159 20.44 21.43 5.94
CA ALA A 159 21.76 21.14 6.46
C ALA A 159 21.83 21.34 7.97
N ALA A 160 21.23 22.43 8.50
CA ALA A 160 21.12 22.67 9.92
C ALA A 160 20.31 21.56 10.63
N ALA A 161 19.15 21.18 10.08
CA ALA A 161 18.30 20.13 10.64
C ALA A 161 18.97 18.74 10.66
N LEU A 162 19.85 18.47 9.68
CA LEU A 162 20.58 17.20 9.57
C LEU A 162 21.96 17.21 10.25
N GLY A 163 22.40 18.35 10.80
CA GLY A 163 23.73 18.51 11.39
C GLY A 163 24.88 18.34 10.40
N THR A 164 24.73 18.88 9.18
CA THR A 164 25.70 18.73 8.08
C THR A 164 26.06 20.07 7.45
N SER A 165 27.04 20.12 6.54
CA SER A 165 27.28 21.32 5.73
C SER A 165 26.33 21.41 4.54
N GLU A 166 25.97 22.63 4.15
CA GLU A 166 25.08 22.89 3.00
C GLU A 166 25.61 22.26 1.69
N GLY A 167 26.93 22.38 1.44
CA GLY A 167 27.57 21.75 0.29
C GLY A 167 27.49 20.22 0.25
N SER A 168 27.19 19.57 1.38
CA SER A 168 27.03 18.11 1.44
C SER A 168 25.63 17.62 1.02
N ILE A 169 24.64 18.52 0.94
CA ILE A 169 23.24 18.15 0.66
C ILE A 169 23.09 17.52 -0.73
N GLY A 170 23.65 18.13 -1.77
CA GLY A 170 23.59 17.62 -3.15
C GLY A 170 24.13 16.18 -3.29
N PRO A 171 25.39 15.91 -2.90
CA PRO A 171 25.95 14.56 -2.91
C PRO A 171 25.18 13.57 -2.03
N THR A 172 24.69 14.01 -0.86
CA THR A 172 23.91 13.15 0.04
C THR A 172 22.55 12.79 -0.57
N ARG A 173 21.86 13.75 -1.20
CA ARG A 173 20.61 13.52 -1.93
C ARG A 173 20.78 12.47 -3.01
N ALA A 174 21.83 12.56 -3.83
CA ALA A 174 22.10 11.59 -4.89
C ALA A 174 22.31 10.17 -4.33
N ARG A 175 23.07 10.02 -3.24
CA ARG A 175 23.25 8.73 -2.56
C ARG A 175 21.95 8.19 -1.97
N CYS A 176 21.14 9.04 -1.34
CA CYS A 176 19.88 8.63 -0.75
C CYS A 176 18.83 8.23 -1.80
N LEU A 177 18.76 8.92 -2.94
CA LEU A 177 17.91 8.52 -4.07
C LEU A 177 18.36 7.17 -4.66
N LYS A 178 19.67 6.94 -4.77
CA LYS A 178 20.19 5.62 -5.18
C LYS A 178 19.77 4.52 -4.20
N LYS A 179 19.89 4.76 -2.89
CA LYS A 179 19.42 3.81 -1.86
C LYS A 179 17.92 3.54 -1.96
N LEU A 180 17.11 4.56 -2.24
CA LEU A 180 15.66 4.41 -2.46
C LEU A 180 15.38 3.54 -3.69
N LEU A 181 16.07 3.79 -4.80
CA LEU A 181 15.94 2.98 -6.02
C LEU A 181 16.34 1.52 -5.78
N ASP A 182 17.40 1.27 -5.03
CA ASP A 182 17.83 -0.09 -4.69
C ASP A 182 16.80 -0.80 -3.78
N ALA A 183 16.17 -0.08 -2.84
CA ALA A 183 15.09 -0.61 -2.01
C ALA A 183 13.81 -0.92 -2.83
N LEU A 184 13.43 -0.02 -3.75
CA LEU A 184 12.31 -0.22 -4.67
C LEU A 184 12.49 -1.47 -5.55
N ARG A 185 13.73 -1.71 -6.02
CA ARG A 185 14.07 -2.90 -6.81
C ARG A 185 13.99 -4.20 -6.01
N LYS A 186 14.35 -4.18 -4.73
CA LYS A 186 14.23 -5.36 -3.85
C LYS A 186 12.80 -5.81 -3.65
N ASN A 187 11.86 -4.88 -3.62
CA ASN A 187 10.43 -5.17 -3.46
C ASN A 187 9.75 -5.65 -4.77
N GLY A 188 10.52 -5.95 -5.83
CA GLY A 188 10.05 -6.71 -6.99
C GLY A 188 9.11 -5.99 -7.97
N GLU A 189 8.53 -4.85 -7.59
CA GLU A 189 7.41 -4.24 -8.34
C GLU A 189 7.77 -2.94 -9.09
N TRP A 190 8.93 -2.33 -8.84
CA TRP A 190 9.26 -1.05 -9.49
C TRP A 190 9.72 -1.23 -10.93
N ARG A 191 8.78 -1.18 -11.88
CA ARG A 191 9.06 -1.02 -13.31
C ARG A 191 9.62 0.37 -13.56
N MET A 192 10.87 0.44 -14.00
CA MET A 192 11.41 1.66 -14.60
C MET A 192 10.65 1.87 -15.91
N GLU A 193 9.62 2.71 -15.91
CA GLU A 193 9.29 3.39 -17.16
C GLU A 193 10.50 4.26 -17.47
N SER A 194 11.26 3.83 -18.48
CA SER A 194 12.33 4.62 -19.07
C SER A 194 11.69 5.90 -19.61
N GLY A 195 11.70 6.96 -18.81
CA GLY A 195 11.46 8.31 -19.30
C GLY A 195 12.55 8.65 -20.30
N GLU A 196 12.18 8.78 -21.56
CA GLU A 196 12.94 9.53 -22.58
C GLU A 196 13.06 11.01 -22.20
#